data_AF-A0A538R4V2-F1
#
_entry.id   AF-A0A538R4V2-F1
#
_cell.length_a   1.000
_cell.length_b   1.000
_cell.length_c   1.000
_cell.angle_alpha   90.00
_cell.angle_beta   90.00
_cell.angle_gamma   90.00
#
_symmetry.space_group_name_H-M   'P 1'
#
loop_
_entity.id
_entity.type
_entity.pdbx_description
1 polymer ?
#
loop_
_entity_poly.entity_id
_entity_poly.type
_entity_poly.pdbx_seq_one_letter_code
_entity_poly.pdbx_strand_id
1 'polypeptide(L)'
;MTFREAELVLFTADLAGYARATAHMPPLEVAELLEGWYRELDAVIGRRGGRVVKYMGDGCLATFPTDRCLAAAEAATQLLDHRSATGLEIRVGVRIHLGIVAEGEVEVGADRRYDVFGSAVNDLFRMGGAGSVLISEPVYHRLPEDQRGSWHKHHVPAVYAWAR
;
A
#
# COMPACT_ATOMS: atom_id res chain seq x y z
N MET A 1 -22.70 -10.57 10.21
CA MET A 1 -21.41 -9.86 10.13
C MET A 1 -20.30 -10.89 10.18
N THR A 2 -19.69 -11.19 9.04
CA THR A 2 -18.68 -12.24 8.83
C THR A 2 -17.26 -11.66 8.93
N PHE A 3 -16.97 -11.00 10.05
CA PHE A 3 -15.64 -10.47 10.34
C PHE A 3 -14.93 -11.33 11.39
N ARG A 4 -13.62 -11.47 11.23
CA ARG A 4 -12.71 -12.10 12.19
C ARG A 4 -11.48 -11.24 12.41
N GLU A 5 -10.85 -11.36 13.58
CA GLU A 5 -9.53 -10.79 13.80
C GLU A 5 -8.45 -11.64 13.09
N ALA A 6 -7.50 -10.96 12.46
CA ALA A 6 -6.32 -11.57 11.85
C ALA A 6 -5.11 -10.61 11.93
N GLU A 7 -3.92 -11.14 12.22
CA GLU A 7 -2.66 -10.41 12.00
C GLU A 7 -2.31 -10.49 10.50
N LEU A 8 -2.29 -9.36 9.80
CA LEU A 8 -1.99 -9.30 8.37
C LEU A 8 -0.85 -8.31 8.08
N VAL A 9 -0.11 -8.58 7.01
CA VAL A 9 0.80 -7.59 6.42
C VAL A 9 -0.04 -6.70 5.53
N LEU A 10 -0.33 -5.50 6.00
CA LEU A 10 -1.02 -4.46 5.26
C LEU A 10 -0.02 -3.75 4.34
N PHE A 11 -0.46 -3.44 3.13
CA PHE A 11 0.34 -2.83 2.08
C PHE A 11 -0.45 -1.70 1.43
N THR A 12 0.18 -0.57 1.17
CA THR A 12 -0.40 0.49 0.32
C THR A 12 0.67 1.04 -0.60
N ALA A 13 0.30 1.29 -1.86
CA ALA A 13 1.10 2.00 -2.83
C ALA A 13 0.31 3.21 -3.37
N ASP A 14 1.01 4.31 -3.65
CA ASP A 14 0.48 5.56 -4.24
C ASP A 14 1.45 6.16 -5.26
N LEU A 15 1.00 7.18 -5.99
CA LEU A 15 1.75 7.87 -7.03
C LEU A 15 2.05 9.32 -6.58
N ALA A 16 3.15 9.50 -5.84
CA ALA A 16 3.58 10.81 -5.40
C ALA A 16 3.84 11.75 -6.59
N GLY A 17 3.10 12.87 -6.64
CA GLY A 17 3.10 13.82 -7.76
C GLY A 17 1.88 13.71 -8.68
N TYR A 18 1.10 12.62 -8.61
CA TYR A 18 -0.04 12.32 -9.47
C TYR A 18 -1.01 13.50 -9.64
N ALA A 19 -1.52 14.07 -8.55
CA ALA A 19 -2.52 15.14 -8.63
C ALA A 19 -2.03 16.42 -9.35
N ARG A 20 -0.71 16.67 -9.37
CA ARG A 20 -0.09 17.75 -10.16
C ARG A 20 0.11 17.32 -11.61
N ALA A 21 0.55 16.08 -11.84
CA ALA A 21 0.78 15.53 -13.17
C ALA A 21 -0.51 15.40 -14.00
N THR A 22 -1.64 15.06 -13.36
CA THR A 22 -2.93 14.85 -14.02
C THR A 22 -3.86 16.08 -14.02
N ALA A 23 -3.45 17.20 -13.41
CA ALA A 23 -4.29 18.39 -13.20
C ALA A 23 -4.93 19.00 -14.47
N HIS A 24 -4.33 18.73 -15.64
CA HIS A 24 -4.80 19.20 -16.95
C HIS A 24 -5.03 18.07 -17.96
N MET A 25 -4.96 16.81 -17.52
CA MET A 25 -5.23 15.66 -18.39
C MET A 25 -6.75 15.47 -18.59
N PRO A 26 -7.21 15.12 -19.79
CA PRO A 26 -8.58 14.67 -20.01
C PRO A 26 -8.96 13.48 -19.10
N PRO A 27 -10.19 13.41 -18.56
CA PRO A 27 -10.58 12.34 -17.63
C PRO A 27 -10.42 10.92 -18.17
N LEU A 28 -10.50 10.72 -19.49
CA LEU A 28 -10.26 9.42 -20.12
C LEU A 28 -8.79 9.00 -20.08
N GLU A 29 -7.85 9.92 -20.37
CA GLU A 29 -6.41 9.65 -20.27
C GLU A 29 -5.99 9.36 -18.81
N VAL A 30 -6.63 10.04 -17.85
CA VAL A 30 -6.45 9.75 -16.42
C VAL A 30 -6.97 8.35 -16.06
N ALA A 31 -8.12 7.95 -16.60
CA ALA A 31 -8.66 6.61 -16.39
C ALA A 31 -7.77 5.52 -17.00
N GLU A 32 -7.25 5.72 -18.21
CA GLU A 32 -6.31 4.80 -18.87
C GLU A 32 -4.99 4.66 -18.09
N LEU A 33 -4.43 5.78 -17.59
CA LEU A 33 -3.25 5.78 -16.72
C LEU A 33 -3.49 4.96 -15.44
N LEU A 34 -4.61 5.22 -14.74
CA LEU A 34 -4.97 4.49 -13.52
C LEU A 34 -5.24 3.01 -13.79
N GLU A 35 -5.91 2.67 -14.90
CA GLU A 35 -6.18 1.27 -15.26
C GLU A 35 -4.88 0.49 -15.54
N GLY A 36 -3.91 1.11 -16.21
CA GLY A 36 -2.57 0.56 -16.39
C GLY A 36 -1.86 0.32 -15.06
N TRP A 37 -1.86 1.33 -14.17
CA TRP A 37 -1.28 1.24 -12.83
C TRP A 37 -1.93 0.15 -11.95
N TYR A 38 -3.26 0.05 -11.97
CA TYR A 38 -3.99 -0.96 -11.21
C TYR A 38 -3.71 -2.39 -11.70
N ARG A 39 -3.59 -2.61 -13.02
CA ARG A 39 -3.15 -3.90 -13.57
C ARG A 39 -1.75 -4.29 -13.09
N GLU A 40 -0.83 -3.33 -13.01
CA GLU A 40 0.52 -3.59 -12.51
C GLU A 40 0.53 -3.92 -11.01
N LEU A 41 -0.18 -3.15 -10.20
CA LEU A 41 -0.36 -3.41 -8.77
C LEU A 41 -0.90 -4.82 -8.51
N ASP A 42 -2.02 -5.18 -9.14
CA ASP A 42 -2.63 -6.51 -8.99
C ASP A 42 -1.66 -7.63 -9.37
N ALA A 43 -0.96 -7.46 -10.51
CA ALA A 43 -0.02 -8.45 -11.00
C ALA A 43 1.24 -8.59 -10.12
N VAL A 44 1.79 -7.50 -9.57
CA VAL A 44 2.99 -7.52 -8.71
C VAL A 44 2.68 -8.06 -7.32
N ILE A 45 1.53 -7.67 -6.75
CA ILE A 45 1.05 -8.11 -5.43
C ILE A 45 0.59 -9.57 -5.47
N GLY A 46 -0.23 -9.92 -6.46
CA GLY A 46 -0.79 -11.27 -6.65
C GLY A 46 0.29 -12.34 -6.87
N ARG A 47 1.31 -12.06 -7.69
CA ARG A 47 2.46 -12.97 -7.89
C ARG A 47 3.23 -13.30 -6.61
N ARG A 48 3.08 -12.51 -5.55
CA ARG A 48 3.76 -12.68 -4.26
C ARG A 48 2.83 -13.15 -3.14
N GLY A 49 1.63 -13.61 -3.48
CA GLY A 49 0.66 -14.15 -2.52
C GLY A 49 -0.08 -13.08 -1.71
N GLY A 50 -0.01 -11.82 -2.13
CA GLY A 50 -0.90 -10.77 -1.63
C GLY A 50 -2.19 -10.69 -2.45
N ARG A 51 -3.13 -9.87 -1.98
CA ARG A 51 -4.31 -9.43 -2.74
C ARG A 51 -4.50 -7.94 -2.62
N VAL A 52 -4.93 -7.29 -3.70
CA VAL A 52 -5.52 -5.95 -3.59
C VAL A 52 -6.90 -6.08 -2.94
N VAL A 53 -7.16 -5.25 -1.94
CA VAL A 53 -8.46 -5.14 -1.27
C VAL A 53 -9.34 -4.14 -2.00
N LYS A 54 -8.79 -2.94 -2.27
CA LYS A 54 -9.48 -1.86 -2.99
C LYS A 54 -8.51 -0.83 -3.56
N TYR A 55 -8.95 -0.18 -4.63
CA TYR A 55 -8.30 0.98 -5.23
C TYR A 55 -8.97 2.28 -4.75
N MET A 56 -8.19 3.33 -4.54
CA MET A 56 -8.65 4.62 -4.01
C MET A 56 -7.78 5.75 -4.58
N GLY A 57 -8.36 6.60 -5.44
CA GLY A 57 -7.63 7.72 -6.05
C GLY A 57 -6.56 7.23 -7.04
N ASP A 58 -5.30 7.39 -6.66
CA ASP A 58 -4.11 6.90 -7.37
C ASP A 58 -3.41 5.73 -6.66
N GLY A 59 -3.98 5.24 -5.56
CA GLY A 59 -3.37 4.21 -4.73
C GLY A 59 -4.25 2.98 -4.47
N CYS A 60 -3.70 2.04 -3.71
CA CYS A 60 -4.41 0.83 -3.29
C CYS A 60 -4.26 0.56 -1.78
N LEU A 61 -5.21 -0.20 -1.24
CA LEU A 61 -5.01 -0.99 -0.03
C LEU A 61 -4.92 -2.46 -0.44
N ALA A 62 -3.89 -3.14 0.04
CA ALA A 62 -3.63 -4.56 -0.21
C ALA A 62 -3.25 -5.28 1.09
N THR A 63 -3.37 -6.60 1.09
CA THR A 63 -2.98 -7.46 2.23
C THR A 63 -2.17 -8.65 1.76
N PHE A 64 -1.20 -9.06 2.56
CA PHE A 64 -0.49 -10.33 2.44
C PHE A 64 -0.63 -11.13 3.75
N PRO A 65 -0.54 -12.46 3.69
CA PRO A 65 -0.42 -13.32 4.87
C PRO A 65 0.74 -12.89 5.80
N THR A 66 0.59 -13.22 7.08
CA THR A 66 1.51 -12.89 8.19
C THR A 66 2.98 -13.30 7.97
N ASP A 67 3.20 -14.39 7.22
CA ASP A 67 4.51 -14.96 6.88
C ASP A 67 5.18 -14.29 5.66
N ARG A 68 4.51 -13.33 5.01
CA ARG A 68 4.90 -12.76 3.71
C ARG A 68 5.50 -11.35 3.79
N CYS A 69 6.06 -10.95 4.93
CA CYS A 69 6.74 -9.65 5.09
C CYS A 69 7.85 -9.42 4.04
N LEU A 70 8.68 -10.43 3.75
CA LEU A 70 9.71 -10.31 2.70
C LEU A 70 9.09 -10.15 1.31
N ALA A 71 8.08 -10.97 0.98
CA ALA A 71 7.42 -10.92 -0.32
C ALA A 71 6.67 -9.58 -0.54
N ALA A 72 6.12 -8.97 0.52
CA ALA A 72 5.57 -7.61 0.46
C ALA A 72 6.67 -6.56 0.20
N ALA A 73 7.85 -6.70 0.82
CA ALA A 73 9.00 -5.82 0.56
C ALA A 73 9.53 -5.96 -0.88
N GLU A 74 9.62 -7.19 -1.41
CA GLU A 74 9.98 -7.46 -2.80
C GLU A 74 8.94 -6.93 -3.81
N ALA A 75 7.66 -6.94 -3.45
CA ALA A 75 6.61 -6.30 -4.24
C ALA A 75 6.84 -4.79 -4.31
N ALA A 76 7.16 -4.15 -3.17
CA ALA A 76 7.44 -2.73 -3.10
C ALA A 76 8.66 -2.34 -3.95
N THR A 77 9.76 -3.09 -3.87
CA THR A 77 10.95 -2.81 -4.68
C THR A 77 10.70 -3.02 -6.17
N GLN A 78 9.92 -4.04 -6.58
CA GLN A 78 9.54 -4.20 -7.99
C GLN A 78 8.71 -3.01 -8.49
N LEU A 79 7.82 -2.44 -7.67
CA LEU A 79 7.04 -1.26 -8.07
C LEU A 79 7.88 0.02 -8.14
N LEU A 80 9.09 0.07 -7.55
CA LEU A 80 10.01 1.20 -7.77
C LEU A 80 10.62 1.19 -9.17
N ASP A 81 10.70 0.02 -9.82
CA ASP A 81 11.10 -0.09 -11.22
C ASP A 81 10.00 0.38 -12.19
N HIS A 82 8.82 0.76 -11.68
CA HIS A 82 7.77 1.46 -12.44
C HIS A 82 8.29 2.82 -12.92
N ARG A 83 8.95 2.80 -14.08
CA ARG A 83 9.18 4.00 -14.88
C ARG A 83 7.87 4.32 -15.58
N SER A 84 7.26 5.43 -15.18
CA SER A 84 6.07 5.97 -15.85
C SER A 84 6.36 6.18 -17.34
N ALA A 85 5.84 5.27 -18.18
CA ALA A 85 6.01 5.32 -19.64
C ALA A 85 5.41 6.59 -20.28
N THR A 86 4.65 7.35 -19.49
CA THR A 86 4.01 8.63 -19.81
C THR A 86 4.94 9.85 -19.68
N GLY A 87 6.17 9.69 -19.15
CA GLY A 87 7.11 10.80 -18.96
C GLY A 87 6.70 11.82 -17.88
N LEU A 88 5.68 11.50 -17.07
CA LEU A 88 5.20 12.36 -15.98
C LEU A 88 6.16 12.35 -14.78
N GLU A 89 6.25 13.47 -14.05
CA GLU A 89 7.01 13.59 -12.80
C GLU A 89 6.31 12.88 -11.62
N ILE A 90 6.20 11.56 -11.70
CA ILE A 90 5.54 10.69 -10.72
C ILE A 90 6.56 9.74 -10.10
N ARG A 91 6.44 9.49 -8.79
CA ARG A 91 7.23 8.47 -8.07
C ARG A 91 6.32 7.56 -7.26
N VAL A 92 6.54 6.25 -7.33
CA VAL A 92 5.81 5.30 -6.49
C VAL A 92 6.22 5.47 -5.02
N GLY A 93 5.24 5.65 -4.13
CA GLY A 93 5.41 5.49 -2.69
C GLY A 93 4.79 4.18 -2.23
N VAL A 94 5.42 3.48 -1.28
CA VAL A 94 4.87 2.24 -0.71
C VAL A 94 5.04 2.24 0.81
N ARG A 95 4.03 1.78 1.54
CA ARG A 95 4.12 1.51 2.98
C ARG A 95 3.67 0.09 3.29
N ILE A 96 4.36 -0.54 4.22
CA ILE A 96 4.08 -1.90 4.67
C ILE A 96 4.01 -1.93 6.20
N HIS A 97 2.91 -2.42 6.75
CA HIS A 97 2.68 -2.49 8.19
C HIS A 97 2.10 -3.85 8.58
N LEU A 98 2.71 -4.51 9.57
CA LEU A 98 2.16 -5.73 10.17
C LEU A 98 1.33 -5.35 11.40
N GLY A 99 0.06 -5.75 11.43
CA GLY A 99 -0.83 -5.49 12.57
C GLY A 99 -2.13 -6.29 12.52
N ILE A 100 -2.87 -6.25 13.62
CA ILE A 100 -4.17 -6.92 13.75
C ILE A 100 -5.26 -6.06 13.11
N VAL A 101 -6.09 -6.69 12.28
CA VAL A 101 -7.29 -6.10 11.65
C VAL A 101 -8.49 -7.02 11.80
N ALA A 102 -9.68 -6.45 11.72
CA ALA A 102 -10.90 -7.18 11.41
C ALA A 102 -10.99 -7.34 9.89
N GLU A 103 -10.91 -8.58 9.39
CA GLU A 103 -11.12 -8.90 7.97
C GLU A 103 -12.46 -9.63 7.76
N GLY A 104 -13.11 -9.39 6.63
CA GLY A 104 -14.41 -10.00 6.34
C GLY A 104 -15.07 -9.47 5.07
N GLU A 105 -16.29 -9.95 4.81
CA GLU A 105 -17.14 -9.42 3.74
C GLU A 105 -18.02 -8.27 4.25
N VAL A 106 -17.94 -7.12 3.60
CA VAL A 106 -18.89 -6.03 3.68
C VAL A 106 -20.06 -6.36 2.75
N GLU A 107 -21.26 -6.49 3.32
CA GLU A 107 -22.50 -6.68 2.58
C GLU A 107 -23.39 -5.42 2.71
N VAL A 108 -23.62 -4.72 1.60
CA VAL A 108 -24.52 -3.54 1.56
C VAL A 108 -25.51 -3.72 0.41
N GLY A 109 -26.72 -4.20 0.76
CA GLY A 109 -27.73 -4.58 -0.23
C GLY A 109 -27.26 -5.76 -1.07
N ALA A 110 -27.01 -5.53 -2.36
CA ALA A 110 -26.47 -6.54 -3.28
C ALA A 110 -24.95 -6.44 -3.48
N ASP A 111 -24.29 -5.39 -2.97
CA ASP A 111 -22.84 -5.23 -3.06
C ASP A 111 -22.15 -6.08 -1.98
N ARG A 112 -21.21 -6.93 -2.40
CA ARG A 112 -20.44 -7.83 -1.53
C ARG A 112 -18.96 -7.69 -1.85
N ARG A 113 -18.17 -7.24 -0.88
CA ARG A 113 -16.72 -7.01 -1.07
C ARG A 113 -15.95 -7.43 0.17
N TYR A 114 -14.81 -8.07 -0.02
CA TYR A 114 -13.85 -8.26 1.06
C TYR A 114 -13.23 -6.90 1.44
N ASP A 115 -13.14 -6.60 2.74
CA ASP A 115 -12.44 -5.42 3.26
C ASP A 115 -11.76 -5.69 4.61
N VAL A 116 -10.88 -4.77 5.02
CA VAL A 116 -10.17 -4.80 6.30
C VAL A 116 -10.32 -3.49 7.07
N PHE A 117 -10.52 -3.60 8.38
CA PHE A 117 -10.73 -2.47 9.29
C PHE A 117 -9.90 -2.62 10.57
N GLY A 118 -9.52 -1.49 11.18
CA GLY A 118 -8.78 -1.47 12.45
C GLY A 118 -7.79 -0.31 12.54
N SER A 119 -7.19 -0.12 13.72
CA SER A 119 -6.15 0.91 13.91
C SER A 119 -4.94 0.69 13.00
N ALA A 120 -4.52 -0.56 12.79
CA ALA A 120 -3.39 -0.91 11.93
C ALA A 120 -3.54 -0.38 10.48
N VAL A 121 -4.77 -0.28 9.95
CA VAL A 121 -5.03 0.34 8.63
C VAL A 121 -4.76 1.85 8.68
N ASN A 122 -5.20 2.53 9.75
CA ASN A 122 -4.92 3.95 9.93
C ASN A 122 -3.41 4.21 10.14
N ASP A 123 -2.73 3.31 10.86
CA ASP A 123 -1.31 3.45 11.15
C ASP A 123 -0.44 3.22 9.91
N LEU A 124 -0.83 2.31 9.01
CA LEU A 124 -0.27 2.17 7.66
C LEU A 124 -0.30 3.50 6.89
N PHE A 125 -1.47 4.15 6.81
CA PHE A 125 -1.63 5.42 6.07
C PHE A 125 -0.95 6.61 6.75
N ARG A 126 -0.61 6.52 8.04
CA ARG A 126 0.14 7.56 8.78
C ARG A 126 1.65 7.51 8.58
N MET A 127 2.22 6.45 8.00
CA MET A 127 3.67 6.26 7.89
C MET A 127 4.40 7.31 7.04
N GLY A 128 3.70 8.09 6.18
CA GLY A 128 4.26 9.25 5.48
C GLY A 128 5.18 8.90 4.29
N GLY A 129 6.18 9.74 4.02
CA GLY A 129 7.24 9.52 3.01
C GLY A 129 6.76 9.44 1.55
N ALA A 130 6.47 10.57 0.92
CA ALA A 130 5.98 10.63 -0.47
C ALA A 130 7.05 10.20 -1.50
N GLY A 131 6.72 9.17 -2.30
CA GLY A 131 7.62 8.62 -3.33
C GLY A 131 8.82 7.88 -2.73
N SER A 132 8.60 7.17 -1.61
CA SER A 132 9.59 6.33 -0.93
C SER A 132 8.94 5.04 -0.41
N VAL A 133 9.74 4.01 -0.14
CA VAL A 133 9.27 2.75 0.47
C VAL A 133 9.56 2.77 1.97
N LEU A 134 8.54 2.54 2.79
CA LEU A 134 8.64 2.49 4.24
C LEU A 134 8.06 1.17 4.79
N ILE A 135 8.71 0.61 5.82
CA ILE A 135 8.21 -0.55 6.55
C ILE A 135 8.11 -0.23 8.04
N SER A 136 7.13 -0.79 8.74
CA SER A 136 7.05 -0.67 10.19
C SER A 136 8.09 -1.55 10.89
N GLU A 137 8.44 -1.21 12.13
CA GLU A 137 9.38 -1.98 12.95
C GLU A 137 8.97 -3.47 13.11
N PRO A 138 7.68 -3.82 13.31
CA PRO A 138 7.20 -5.20 13.23
C PRO A 138 7.49 -5.92 11.90
N VAL A 139 7.41 -5.23 10.75
CA VAL A 139 7.74 -5.81 9.43
C VAL A 139 9.25 -6.05 9.34
N TYR A 140 10.07 -5.07 9.72
CA TYR A 140 11.53 -5.18 9.74
C TYR A 140 12.03 -6.38 10.57
N HIS A 141 11.44 -6.60 11.75
CA HIS A 141 11.79 -7.75 12.59
C HIS A 141 11.35 -9.11 12.03
N ARG A 142 10.41 -9.15 11.08
CA ARG A 142 10.01 -10.37 10.35
C ARG A 142 10.82 -10.59 9.06
N LEU A 143 11.68 -9.66 8.64
CA LEU A 143 12.61 -9.88 7.53
C LEU A 143 13.77 -10.79 7.97
N PRO A 144 14.32 -11.64 7.08
CA PRO A 144 15.60 -12.32 7.28
C PRO A 144 16.75 -11.35 7.55
N GLU A 145 17.77 -11.76 8.30
CA GLU A 145 18.83 -10.86 8.77
C GLU A 145 19.68 -10.27 7.63
N ASP A 146 19.95 -11.06 6.60
CA ASP A 146 20.63 -10.64 5.37
C ASP A 146 19.84 -9.57 4.58
N GLN A 147 18.51 -9.58 4.70
CA GLN A 147 17.61 -8.62 4.05
C GLN A 147 17.40 -7.33 4.86
N ARG A 148 17.92 -7.24 6.11
CA ARG A 148 17.76 -6.06 6.97
C ARG A 148 18.74 -4.92 6.67
N GLY A 149 19.92 -5.23 6.09
CA GLY A 149 20.99 -4.24 5.89
C GLY A 149 20.60 -3.03 5.03
N SER A 150 19.66 -3.20 4.11
CA SER A 150 19.14 -2.15 3.21
C SER A 150 18.14 -1.19 3.87
N TRP A 151 17.71 -1.44 5.11
CA TRP A 151 16.70 -0.63 5.80
C TRP A 151 17.34 0.22 6.89
N HIS A 152 17.21 1.54 6.74
CA HIS A 152 17.71 2.50 7.72
C HIS A 152 16.56 3.08 8.55
N LYS A 153 16.76 3.18 9.87
CA LYS A 153 15.72 3.64 10.79
C LYS A 153 15.52 5.16 10.67
N HIS A 154 14.56 5.57 9.85
CA HIS A 154 14.14 6.96 9.73
C HIS A 154 13.31 7.37 10.96
N HIS A 155 13.98 7.95 11.95
CA HIS A 155 13.32 8.66 13.04
C HIS A 155 12.97 10.10 12.61
N VAL A 156 11.67 10.37 12.40
CA VAL A 156 10.89 11.54 12.90
C VAL A 156 9.59 11.68 12.09
N PRO A 157 8.41 11.92 12.71
CA PRO A 157 8.13 11.93 14.15
C PRO A 157 7.37 10.66 14.62
N ALA A 158 7.55 10.31 15.89
CA ALA A 158 6.45 9.72 16.65
C ALA A 158 5.50 10.85 17.09
N VAL A 159 4.18 10.56 17.19
CA VAL A 159 3.03 11.49 17.44
C VAL A 159 2.80 12.57 16.33
N TYR A 160 1.63 13.21 16.10
CA TYR A 160 0.63 13.86 16.97
C TYR A 160 -0.75 14.14 16.30
N ALA A 161 -1.74 14.54 17.13
CA ALA A 161 -2.80 15.55 16.90
C ALA A 161 -3.36 15.98 18.29
N TRP A 162 -4.04 17.10 18.57
CA TRP A 162 -4.44 18.34 17.85
C TRP A 162 -4.60 19.48 18.90
N ALA A 163 -4.53 20.76 18.52
CA ALA A 163 -4.94 21.92 19.34
C ALA A 163 -5.69 22.97 18.49
N ARG A 164 -6.66 23.66 19.11
CA ARG A 164 -7.69 24.50 18.47
C ARG A 164 -7.15 25.66 17.61
#